data_AF-A0A948I3L4-F1
#
_entry.id   AF-A0A948I3L4-F1
#
_cell.length_a   1.000
_cell.length_b   1.000
_cell.length_c   1.000
_cell.angle_alpha   90.00
_cell.angle_beta   90.00
_cell.angle_gamma   90.00
#
_symmetry.space_group_name_H-M   'P 1'
#
loop_
_entity.id
_entity.type
_entity.pdbx_description
1 polymer ?
#
loop_
_entity_poly.entity_id
_entity_poly.type
_entity_poly.pdbx_seq_one_letter_code
_entity_poly.pdbx_strand_id
1 'polypeptide(L)'
;MHKYRHALPQLSDTLFLTDGGLETTLLFHDGIDLPCFASFPLADEPKGREMLRDYYTRYARMAQQRRVGFILETPTWRANPDWAAKLGYDAGRLAESNRNSVTLMAEIRDTFETPASPMVISGAIGPRGDGYRADSRMSVDEALAYHSPQIDTFAGTAADMVAAFTLNYVEEAIG
;
A
#
# COMPACT_ATOMS: atom_id res chain seq x y z
N MET A 1 8.24 -5.94 13.65
CA MET A 1 9.62 -6.08 13.13
C MET A 1 9.53 -6.43 11.65
N HIS A 2 10.36 -5.86 10.78
CA HIS A 2 10.40 -6.26 9.36
C HIS A 2 11.00 -7.67 9.24
N LYS A 3 10.52 -8.48 8.29
CA LYS A 3 10.85 -9.91 8.19
C LYS A 3 11.53 -10.28 6.86
N TYR A 4 11.18 -9.59 5.78
CA TYR A 4 11.58 -9.97 4.42
C TYR A 4 12.43 -8.93 3.67
N ARG A 5 12.90 -7.85 4.33
CA ARG A 5 13.75 -6.81 3.70
C ARG A 5 14.99 -7.34 2.96
N HIS A 6 15.49 -8.51 3.35
CA HIS A 6 16.66 -9.16 2.72
C HIS A 6 16.31 -10.44 1.95
N ALA A 7 15.02 -10.75 1.79
CA ALA A 7 14.51 -11.96 1.14
C ALA A 7 13.22 -11.62 0.37
N LEU A 8 13.32 -10.62 -0.51
CA LEU A 8 12.18 -10.09 -1.25
C LEU A 8 11.65 -11.09 -2.30
N PRO A 9 10.34 -11.04 -2.63
CA PRO A 9 9.71 -11.98 -3.56
C PRO A 9 10.47 -12.18 -4.88
N GLN A 10 10.91 -11.08 -5.51
CA GLN A 10 11.60 -11.07 -6.79
C GLN A 10 13.02 -11.65 -6.77
N LEU A 11 13.57 -11.91 -5.58
CA LEU A 11 14.89 -12.52 -5.40
C LEU A 11 14.80 -14.03 -5.16
N SER A 12 13.62 -14.62 -5.31
CA SER A 12 13.36 -16.04 -5.07
C SER A 12 12.52 -16.66 -6.20
N ASP A 13 12.56 -17.99 -6.31
CA ASP A 13 11.69 -18.76 -7.22
C ASP A 13 10.29 -19.05 -6.64
N THR A 14 9.97 -18.48 -5.47
CA THR A 14 8.66 -18.70 -4.82
C THR A 14 7.60 -17.90 -5.54
N LEU A 15 6.46 -18.52 -5.85
CA LEU A 15 5.31 -17.82 -6.41
C LEU A 15 4.59 -17.03 -5.31
N PHE A 16 4.29 -15.76 -5.58
CA PHE A 16 3.50 -14.90 -4.71
C PHE A 16 2.21 -14.46 -5.40
N LEU A 17 1.11 -14.48 -4.64
CA LEU A 17 -0.14 -13.84 -4.96
C LEU A 17 -0.02 -12.33 -4.68
N THR A 18 -0.62 -11.51 -5.52
CA THR A 18 -0.98 -10.11 -5.19
C THR A 18 -2.49 -10.05 -4.99
N ASP A 19 -2.97 -9.03 -4.29
CA ASP A 19 -4.39 -8.75 -4.24
C ASP A 19 -4.88 -8.15 -5.57
N GLY A 20 -6.17 -7.81 -5.62
CA GLY A 20 -6.82 -7.24 -6.78
C GLY A 20 -6.96 -5.72 -6.67
N GLY A 21 -8.02 -5.16 -7.28
CA GLY A 21 -8.36 -3.75 -7.11
C GLY A 21 -9.12 -3.50 -5.82
N LEU A 22 -8.44 -3.02 -4.79
CA LEU A 22 -9.03 -2.68 -3.49
C LEU A 22 -10.15 -1.65 -3.64
N GLU A 23 -9.85 -0.48 -4.20
CA GLU A 23 -10.80 0.63 -4.33
C GLU A 23 -12.02 0.22 -5.15
N THR A 24 -11.81 -0.53 -6.25
CA THR A 24 -12.90 -1.04 -7.07
C THR A 24 -13.79 -2.03 -6.32
N THR A 25 -13.20 -2.88 -5.46
CA THR A 25 -13.99 -3.81 -4.65
C THR A 25 -14.82 -3.05 -3.63
N LEU A 26 -14.21 -2.12 -2.91
CA LEU A 26 -14.88 -1.33 -1.88
C LEU A 26 -16.04 -0.49 -2.48
N LEU A 27 -15.83 0.15 -3.62
CA LEU A 27 -16.86 0.96 -4.29
C LEU A 27 -17.98 0.13 -4.92
N PHE A 28 -17.63 -0.85 -5.77
CA PHE A 28 -18.61 -1.51 -6.63
C PHE A 28 -19.23 -2.77 -6.02
N HIS A 29 -18.54 -3.44 -5.11
CA HIS A 29 -19.06 -4.64 -4.45
C HIS A 29 -19.56 -4.35 -3.03
N ASP A 30 -18.85 -3.50 -2.29
CA ASP A 30 -19.16 -3.25 -0.88
C ASP A 30 -19.95 -1.93 -0.67
N GLY A 31 -20.13 -1.12 -1.73
CA GLY A 31 -20.95 0.10 -1.71
C GLY A 31 -20.38 1.22 -0.83
N ILE A 32 -19.07 1.22 -0.61
CA ILE A 32 -18.38 2.18 0.25
C ILE A 32 -17.96 3.39 -0.58
N ASP A 33 -18.37 4.59 -0.14
CA ASP A 33 -17.87 5.84 -0.72
C ASP A 33 -16.42 6.07 -0.30
N LEU A 34 -15.58 6.38 -1.29
CA LEU A 34 -14.15 6.67 -1.11
C LEU A 34 -13.89 8.09 -1.63
N PRO A 35 -13.94 9.11 -0.75
CA PRO A 35 -13.58 10.47 -1.12
C PRO A 35 -12.20 10.51 -1.78
N CYS A 36 -12.12 11.22 -2.91
CA CYS A 36 -10.92 11.25 -3.75
C CYS A 36 -10.39 9.87 -4.18
N PHE A 37 -11.22 8.81 -4.20
CA PHE A 37 -10.81 7.44 -4.51
C PHE A 37 -9.62 6.96 -3.64
N ALA A 38 -9.55 7.43 -2.39
CA ALA A 38 -8.44 7.14 -1.49
C ALA A 38 -8.85 6.18 -0.37
N SER A 39 -8.18 5.04 -0.26
CA SER A 39 -8.44 4.04 0.79
C SER A 39 -7.64 4.24 2.07
N PHE A 40 -6.54 5.00 2.05
CA PHE A 40 -5.69 5.19 3.24
C PHE A 40 -6.44 5.74 4.47
N PRO A 41 -7.45 6.64 4.36
CA PRO A 41 -8.19 7.13 5.54
C PRO A 41 -8.92 6.01 6.30
N LEU A 42 -9.27 4.91 5.63
CA LEU A 42 -9.91 3.77 6.27
C LEU A 42 -9.00 3.11 7.33
N ALA A 43 -7.68 3.24 7.22
CA ALA A 43 -6.75 2.69 8.21
C ALA A 43 -6.79 3.41 9.56
N ASP A 44 -7.33 4.63 9.60
CA ASP A 44 -7.41 5.49 10.80
C ASP A 44 -8.71 5.30 11.58
N GLU A 45 -9.72 4.69 10.97
CA GLU A 45 -11.04 4.49 11.59
C GLU A 45 -11.29 3.01 11.92
N PRO A 46 -11.83 2.67 13.10
CA PRO A 46 -12.05 1.27 13.48
C PRO A 46 -12.85 0.46 12.45
N LYS A 47 -13.93 1.06 11.92
CA LYS A 47 -14.78 0.42 10.90
C LYS A 47 -14.06 0.26 9.56
N GLY A 48 -13.27 1.26 9.17
CA GLY A 48 -12.46 1.18 7.95
C GLY A 48 -11.38 0.10 8.04
N ARG A 49 -10.73 -0.03 9.21
CA ARG A 49 -9.75 -1.09 9.48
C ARG A 49 -10.38 -2.48 9.38
N GLU A 50 -11.61 -2.65 9.86
CA GLU A 50 -12.36 -3.90 9.73
C GLU A 50 -12.67 -4.23 8.27
N MET A 51 -13.13 -3.25 7.48
CA MET A 51 -13.37 -3.43 6.04
C MET A 51 -12.11 -3.86 5.29
N LEU A 52 -10.99 -3.17 5.54
CA LEU A 52 -9.69 -3.52 4.97
C LEU A 52 -9.28 -4.93 5.41
N ARG A 53 -9.46 -5.29 6.69
CA ARG A 53 -9.18 -6.64 7.21
C ARG A 53 -9.94 -7.71 6.44
N ASP A 54 -11.22 -7.51 6.22
CA ASP A 54 -12.08 -8.47 5.52
C ASP A 54 -11.67 -8.62 4.06
N TYR A 55 -11.28 -7.53 3.41
CA TYR A 55 -10.69 -7.55 2.08
C TYR A 55 -9.41 -8.41 2.02
N TYR A 56 -8.40 -8.10 2.83
CA TYR A 56 -7.12 -8.83 2.78
C TYR A 56 -7.24 -10.27 3.27
N THR A 57 -8.15 -10.55 4.22
CA THR A 57 -8.40 -11.91 4.73
C THR A 57 -8.83 -12.86 3.61
N ARG A 58 -9.61 -12.39 2.64
CA ARG A 58 -10.01 -13.19 1.48
C ARG A 58 -8.78 -13.65 0.69
N TYR A 59 -7.86 -12.75 0.37
CA TYR A 59 -6.63 -13.07 -0.36
C TYR A 59 -5.65 -13.90 0.47
N ALA A 60 -5.48 -13.59 1.75
CA ALA A 60 -4.62 -14.35 2.67
C ALA A 60 -5.05 -15.83 2.75
N ARG A 61 -6.35 -16.10 2.86
CA ARG A 61 -6.90 -17.47 2.84
C ARG A 61 -6.67 -18.16 1.50
N MET A 62 -6.82 -17.44 0.38
CA MET A 62 -6.53 -18.00 -0.95
C MET A 62 -5.05 -18.38 -1.09
N ALA A 63 -4.13 -17.53 -0.64
CA ALA A 63 -2.70 -17.82 -0.65
C ALA A 63 -2.36 -19.07 0.19
N GLN A 64 -2.90 -19.18 1.40
CA GLN A 64 -2.74 -20.37 2.24
C GLN A 64 -3.25 -21.65 1.57
N GLN A 65 -4.47 -21.61 1.01
CA GLN A 65 -5.08 -22.76 0.32
C GLN A 65 -4.26 -23.22 -0.89
N ARG A 66 -3.63 -22.28 -1.59
CA ARG A 66 -2.80 -22.55 -2.76
C ARG A 66 -1.32 -22.78 -2.43
N ARG A 67 -0.91 -22.60 -1.18
CA ARG A 67 0.47 -22.76 -0.70
C ARG A 67 1.45 -21.89 -1.48
N VAL A 68 1.06 -20.64 -1.70
CA VAL A 68 1.87 -19.60 -2.36
C VAL A 68 2.08 -18.46 -1.38
N GLY A 69 3.13 -17.66 -1.59
CA GLY A 69 3.30 -16.43 -0.81
C GLY A 69 2.21 -15.41 -1.11
N PHE A 70 2.11 -14.36 -0.28
CA PHE A 70 1.19 -13.25 -0.50
C PHE A 70 1.90 -11.91 -0.27
N ILE A 71 1.72 -10.96 -1.19
CA ILE A 71 2.17 -9.59 -1.02
C ILE A 71 1.01 -8.78 -0.46
N LEU A 72 1.16 -8.30 0.77
CA LEU A 72 0.25 -7.41 1.45
C LEU A 72 0.60 -5.97 1.06
N GLU A 73 0.01 -5.49 -0.04
CA GLU A 73 0.09 -4.08 -0.43
C GLU A 73 -0.68 -3.22 0.57
N THR A 74 -0.05 -2.16 1.06
CA THR A 74 -0.76 -1.20 1.92
C THR A 74 -1.79 -0.40 1.11
N PRO A 75 -2.93 0.01 1.69
CA PRO A 75 -3.96 0.83 1.03
C PRO A 75 -3.52 2.30 0.85
N THR A 76 -2.29 2.53 0.43
CA THR A 76 -1.59 3.84 0.49
C THR A 76 -1.25 4.41 -0.88
N TRP A 77 -1.81 3.87 -1.96
CA TRP A 77 -1.54 4.34 -3.32
C TRP A 77 -1.84 5.86 -3.49
N ARG A 78 -2.91 6.37 -2.88
CA ARG A 78 -3.20 7.83 -2.82
C ARG A 78 -2.70 8.52 -1.54
N ALA A 79 -1.89 7.89 -0.70
CA ALA A 79 -1.42 8.49 0.55
C ALA A 79 -0.22 9.45 0.34
N ASN A 80 -0.38 10.39 -0.58
CA ASN A 80 0.60 11.41 -0.93
C ASN A 80 0.07 12.83 -0.61
N PRO A 81 0.96 13.85 -0.53
CA PRO A 81 0.59 15.20 -0.07
C PRO A 81 -0.59 15.86 -0.81
N ASP A 82 -0.67 15.73 -2.14
CA ASP A 82 -1.70 16.40 -2.94
C ASP A 82 -3.11 15.81 -2.70
N TRP A 83 -3.22 14.49 -2.55
CA TRP A 83 -4.49 13.84 -2.20
C TRP A 83 -4.84 14.02 -0.72
N ALA A 84 -3.83 13.96 0.16
CA ALA A 84 -3.99 14.17 1.59
C ALA A 84 -4.56 15.57 1.90
N ALA A 85 -4.04 16.61 1.25
CA ALA A 85 -4.53 17.98 1.42
C ALA A 85 -6.01 18.13 1.04
N LYS A 86 -6.47 17.47 -0.04
CA LYS A 86 -7.90 17.47 -0.45
C LYS A 86 -8.82 16.80 0.58
N LEU A 87 -8.26 15.90 1.39
CA LEU A 87 -8.97 15.17 2.44
C LEU A 87 -8.79 15.80 3.84
N GLY A 88 -8.11 16.94 3.94
CA GLY A 88 -7.88 17.63 5.21
C GLY A 88 -6.81 16.98 6.10
N TYR A 89 -5.89 16.23 5.51
CA TYR A 89 -4.72 15.66 6.21
C TYR A 89 -3.54 16.62 6.10
N ASP A 90 -2.89 16.89 7.23
CA ASP A 90 -1.55 17.46 7.25
C ASP A 90 -0.48 16.36 7.11
N ALA A 91 0.79 16.75 6.99
CA ALA A 91 1.90 15.81 6.82
C ALA A 91 2.03 14.83 8.01
N GLY A 92 1.74 15.26 9.23
CA GLY A 92 1.84 14.42 10.43
C GLY A 92 0.77 13.33 10.44
N ARG A 93 -0.48 13.71 10.17
CA ARG A 93 -1.61 12.78 10.03
C ARG A 93 -1.43 11.85 8.84
N LEU A 94 -0.90 12.33 7.72
CA LEU A 94 -0.60 11.48 6.56
C LEU A 94 0.44 10.41 6.89
N ALA A 95 1.51 10.79 7.60
CA ALA A 95 2.54 9.84 8.04
C ALA A 95 1.96 8.82 9.03
N GLU A 96 1.06 9.24 9.93
CA GLU A 96 0.38 8.32 10.85
C GLU A 96 -0.53 7.34 10.09
N SER A 97 -1.26 7.80 9.08
CA SER A 97 -2.12 6.94 8.27
C SER A 97 -1.33 5.89 7.48
N ASN A 98 -0.15 6.26 6.96
CA ASN A 98 0.79 5.31 6.36
C ASN A 98 1.29 4.28 7.40
N ARG A 99 1.63 4.70 8.62
CA ARG A 99 2.00 3.78 9.72
C ARG A 99 0.85 2.84 10.09
N ASN A 100 -0.37 3.36 10.24
CA ASN A 100 -1.56 2.60 10.57
C ASN A 100 -1.89 1.55 9.51
N SER A 101 -1.67 1.90 8.23
CA SER A 101 -1.80 0.99 7.10
C SER A 101 -0.81 -0.17 7.18
N VAL A 102 0.48 0.10 7.46
CA VAL A 102 1.47 -0.96 7.67
C VAL A 102 1.17 -1.80 8.90
N THR A 103 0.76 -1.18 10.01
CA THR A 103 0.36 -1.89 11.23
C THR A 103 -0.78 -2.87 10.95
N LEU A 104 -1.77 -2.46 10.16
CA LEU A 104 -2.86 -3.34 9.76
C LEU A 104 -2.35 -4.55 8.94
N MET A 105 -1.41 -4.33 8.01
CA MET A 105 -0.82 -5.42 7.23
C MET A 105 0.00 -6.36 8.11
N ALA A 106 0.70 -5.83 9.11
CA ALA A 106 1.43 -6.64 10.09
C ALA A 106 0.49 -7.53 10.92
N GLU A 107 -0.63 -7.00 11.40
CA GLU A 107 -1.65 -7.78 12.11
C GLU A 107 -2.23 -8.93 11.25
N ILE A 108 -2.45 -8.66 9.95
CA ILE A 108 -2.91 -9.68 9.00
C ILE A 108 -1.83 -10.74 8.79
N ARG A 109 -0.58 -10.34 8.57
CA ARG A 109 0.55 -11.27 8.46
C ARG A 109 0.67 -12.16 9.69
N ASP A 110 0.65 -11.58 10.89
CA ASP A 110 0.79 -12.33 12.14
C ASP A 110 -0.33 -13.37 12.32
N THR A 111 -1.50 -13.13 11.72
CA THR A 111 -2.66 -14.03 11.76
C THR A 111 -2.58 -15.15 10.72
N PHE A 112 -2.13 -14.86 9.49
CA PHE A 112 -2.30 -15.78 8.35
C PHE A 112 -1.00 -16.34 7.78
N GLU A 113 0.15 -15.82 8.16
CA GLU A 113 1.41 -16.30 7.62
C GLU A 113 1.72 -17.72 8.08
N THR A 114 2.24 -18.54 7.16
CA THR A 114 2.76 -19.88 7.48
C THR A 114 4.06 -20.13 6.70
N PRO A 115 4.85 -21.16 7.05
CA PRO A 115 6.03 -21.52 6.27
C PRO A 115 5.73 -21.84 4.79
N ALA A 116 4.51 -22.30 4.47
CA ALA A 116 4.07 -22.60 3.10
C ALA A 116 3.39 -21.42 2.40
N SER A 117 3.19 -20.29 3.10
CA SER A 117 2.53 -19.09 2.58
C SER A 117 3.17 -17.86 3.24
N PRO A 118 4.45 -17.54 2.92
CA PRO A 118 5.13 -16.36 3.45
C PRO A 118 4.39 -15.08 3.05
N MET A 119 4.35 -14.07 3.91
CA MET A 119 3.63 -12.83 3.63
C MET A 119 4.54 -11.61 3.73
N VAL A 120 4.75 -10.94 2.60
CA VAL A 120 5.61 -9.76 2.47
C VAL A 120 4.75 -8.51 2.55
N ILE A 121 5.12 -7.54 3.39
CA ILE A 121 4.41 -6.27 3.46
C ILE A 121 5.05 -5.28 2.51
N SER A 122 4.28 -4.79 1.55
CA SER A 122 4.72 -3.81 0.56
C SER A 122 4.06 -2.46 0.83
N GLY A 123 4.88 -1.43 1.01
CA GLY A 123 4.44 -0.04 1.08
C GLY A 123 4.10 0.45 -0.32
N ALA A 124 2.81 0.53 -0.64
CA ALA A 124 2.35 0.96 -1.96
C ALA A 124 2.47 2.49 -2.12
N ILE A 125 3.13 2.91 -3.19
CA ILE A 125 3.23 4.30 -3.62
C ILE A 125 2.54 4.44 -4.97
N GLY A 126 1.68 5.45 -5.08
CA GLY A 126 1.11 5.86 -6.36
C GLY A 126 1.77 7.11 -6.92
N PRO A 127 1.47 7.47 -8.18
CA PRO A 127 1.91 8.71 -8.77
C PRO A 127 1.32 9.89 -7.99
N ARG A 128 1.95 11.05 -8.12
CA ARG A 128 1.42 12.32 -7.62
C ARG A 128 -0.01 12.59 -8.11
N GLY A 129 -0.28 12.24 -9.37
CA GLY A 129 -1.57 12.44 -10.04
C GLY A 129 -2.55 11.27 -9.93
N ASP A 130 -3.28 11.02 -11.02
CA ASP A 130 -4.33 9.99 -11.11
C ASP A 130 -3.88 8.68 -11.79
N GLY A 131 -2.62 8.61 -12.24
CA GLY A 131 -2.05 7.46 -12.95
C GLY A 131 -2.39 7.37 -14.44
N TYR A 132 -3.13 8.32 -15.01
CA TYR A 132 -3.49 8.33 -16.43
C TYR A 132 -2.96 9.55 -17.17
N ARG A 133 -2.92 10.71 -16.51
CA ARG A 133 -2.52 11.98 -17.12
C ARG A 133 -1.33 12.59 -16.38
N ALA A 134 -0.28 12.89 -17.12
CA ALA A 134 0.91 13.56 -16.59
C ALA A 134 0.81 15.08 -16.77
N ASP A 135 -0.30 15.69 -16.33
CA ASP A 135 -0.54 17.12 -16.52
C ASP A 135 0.35 17.98 -15.59
N SER A 136 0.79 17.42 -14.46
CA SER A 136 1.68 18.06 -13.47
C SER A 136 2.96 17.24 -13.30
N ARG A 137 3.89 17.36 -14.27
CA ARG A 137 5.17 16.63 -14.24
C ARG A 137 6.14 17.24 -13.24
N MET A 138 6.84 16.37 -12.53
CA MET A 138 7.98 16.70 -11.69
C MET A 138 9.28 16.40 -12.44
N SER A 139 10.32 17.18 -12.16
CA SER A 139 11.70 16.74 -12.38
C SER A 139 12.04 15.57 -11.45
N VAL A 140 13.17 14.89 -11.72
CA VAL A 140 13.66 13.79 -10.88
C VAL A 140 13.86 14.25 -9.42
N ASP A 141 14.49 15.40 -9.20
CA ASP A 141 14.74 15.92 -7.85
C ASP A 141 13.44 16.28 -7.12
N GLU A 142 12.44 16.79 -7.84
CA GLU A 142 11.13 17.08 -7.28
C GLU A 142 10.36 15.80 -6.92
N ALA A 143 10.42 14.76 -7.78
CA ALA A 143 9.79 13.47 -7.50
C ALA A 143 10.43 12.78 -6.28
N LEU A 144 11.76 12.80 -6.20
CA LEU A 144 12.50 12.30 -5.05
C LEU A 144 12.06 13.02 -3.77
N ALA A 145 12.04 14.36 -3.77
CA ALA A 145 11.58 15.13 -2.62
C ALA A 145 10.10 14.87 -2.27
N TYR A 146 9.26 14.63 -3.28
CA TYR A 146 7.82 14.41 -3.11
C TYR A 146 7.50 13.05 -2.48
N HIS A 147 8.17 11.98 -2.92
CA HIS A 147 7.91 10.61 -2.47
C HIS A 147 8.72 10.20 -1.24
N SER A 148 9.88 10.85 -1.00
CA SER A 148 10.76 10.54 0.15
C SER A 148 10.04 10.48 1.50
N PRO A 149 9.16 11.43 1.88
CA PRO A 149 8.51 11.39 3.20
C PRO A 149 7.67 10.12 3.44
N GLN A 150 7.02 9.59 2.39
CA GLN A 150 6.24 8.37 2.48
C GLN A 150 7.15 7.14 2.61
N ILE A 151 8.23 7.09 1.81
CA ILE A 151 9.25 6.04 1.86
C ILE A 151 9.94 6.01 3.23
N ASP A 152 10.34 7.17 3.75
CA ASP A 152 10.96 7.31 5.08
C ASP A 152 10.02 6.84 6.18
N THR A 153 8.72 7.14 6.05
CA THR A 153 7.69 6.63 6.95
C THR A 153 7.65 5.10 6.91
N PHE A 154 7.65 4.48 5.73
CA PHE A 154 7.69 3.02 5.60
C PHE A 154 8.99 2.41 6.16
N ALA A 155 10.14 3.06 5.96
CA ALA A 155 11.43 2.59 6.46
C ALA A 155 11.43 2.39 7.99
N GLY A 156 10.70 3.25 8.72
CA GLY A 156 10.49 3.16 10.17
C GLY A 156 9.46 2.13 10.65
N THR A 157 8.83 1.37 9.74
CA THR A 157 7.73 0.44 10.06
C THR A 157 8.09 -1.02 9.82
N ALA A 158 7.09 -1.91 9.85
CA ALA A 158 7.23 -3.33 9.51
C ALA A 158 7.22 -3.62 8.00
N ALA A 159 7.09 -2.60 7.14
CA ALA A 159 7.15 -2.75 5.69
C ALA A 159 8.49 -3.39 5.28
N ASP A 160 8.40 -4.39 4.40
CA ASP A 160 9.53 -5.17 3.90
C ASP A 160 10.06 -4.62 2.58
N MET A 161 9.20 -4.00 1.78
CA MET A 161 9.56 -3.33 0.53
C MET A 161 8.65 -2.13 0.27
N VAL A 162 9.00 -1.39 -0.77
CA VAL A 162 8.17 -0.36 -1.37
C VAL A 162 7.88 -0.78 -2.80
N ALA A 163 6.64 -0.63 -3.24
CA ALA A 163 6.24 -0.84 -4.61
C ALA A 163 5.60 0.45 -5.15
N ALA A 164 6.19 1.00 -6.21
CA ALA A 164 5.62 2.11 -6.94
C ALA A 164 4.75 1.59 -8.08
N PHE A 165 3.47 1.95 -8.08
CA PHE A 165 2.51 1.53 -9.10
C PHE A 165 2.11 2.71 -9.96
N THR A 166 1.82 2.40 -11.24
CA THR A 166 1.13 3.31 -12.18
C THR A 166 1.76 4.69 -12.32
N LEU A 167 3.09 4.79 -12.14
CA LEU A 167 3.86 5.97 -12.50
C LEU A 167 3.79 6.18 -14.01
N ASN A 168 3.44 7.40 -14.44
CA ASN A 168 3.03 7.66 -15.82
C ASN A 168 4.07 8.46 -16.65
N TYR A 169 5.22 8.81 -16.06
CA TYR A 169 6.39 9.35 -16.78
C TYR A 169 7.70 8.99 -16.08
N VAL A 170 8.80 9.05 -16.84
CA VAL A 170 10.11 8.50 -16.45
C VAL A 170 10.71 9.24 -15.26
N GLU A 171 10.61 10.56 -15.23
CA GLU A 171 11.25 11.39 -14.19
C GLU A 171 10.68 11.08 -12.80
N GLU A 172 9.38 10.80 -12.69
CA GLU A 172 8.76 10.36 -11.43
C GLU A 172 9.14 8.93 -11.05
N ALA A 173 9.44 8.06 -12.03
CA ALA A 173 9.92 6.72 -11.73
C ALA A 173 11.39 6.67 -11.30
N ILE A 174 12.19 7.67 -11.68
CA ILE A 174 13.60 7.76 -11.30
C ILE A 174 13.76 8.36 -9.89
N GLY A 175 12.97 9.38 -9.57
CA GLY A 175 13.07 10.13 -8.31
C GLY A 175 12.25 9.52 -7.19
#